data_AF-A0A8C3I9R8-F1
#
_entry.id   AF-A0A8C3I9R8-F1
#
_cell.length_a   1.000
_cell.length_b   1.000
_cell.length_c   1.000
_cell.angle_alpha   90.00
_cell.angle_beta   90.00
_cell.angle_gamma   90.00
#
_symmetry.space_group_name_H-M   'P 1'
#
loop_
_entity.id
_entity.type
_entity.pdbx_description
1 polymer ?
#
loop_
_entity_poly.entity_id
_entity_poly.type
_entity_poly.pdbx_seq_one_letter_code
_entity_poly.pdbx_strand_id
1 'polypeptide(L)'
;LSSALTNRGVSLFQFHSLLLMLILVLQAKNSAHGKAVQPGFNTERGTDEKKSDDCPPQKDARFPLSVKVDISISSTKHAIKVAHDVSNRSMSPWDYSINEDPNRFPQVIAQAKCRHYSCVDSTGQQDYSMNSIPIQQEILVLQRERRGCQHTYRLEKQLVTVGCTCARPIIHYLQ
;
A
#
# COMPACT_ATOMS: atom_id res chain seq x y z
N LEU A 1 80.40 -7.95 -10.32
CA LEU A 1 79.30 -8.76 -9.76
C LEU A 1 77.97 -8.30 -10.36
N SER A 2 77.21 -9.24 -10.97
CA SER A 2 75.75 -9.35 -11.09
C SER A 2 74.88 -8.13 -11.49
N SER A 3 74.27 -8.11 -12.69
CA SER A 3 72.89 -8.57 -13.03
C SER A 3 71.78 -7.63 -12.51
N ALA A 4 70.71 -7.23 -13.21
CA ALA A 4 69.98 -7.85 -14.31
C ALA A 4 69.11 -6.81 -15.05
N LEU A 5 68.76 -7.18 -16.29
CA LEU A 5 67.83 -6.56 -17.22
C LEU A 5 66.36 -6.53 -16.72
N THR A 6 65.67 -5.43 -17.07
CA THR A 6 64.38 -5.38 -17.78
C THR A 6 63.23 -6.32 -17.35
N ASN A 7 62.13 -5.76 -16.79
CA ASN A 7 60.75 -5.98 -17.28
C ASN A 7 59.69 -5.22 -16.45
N ARG A 8 59.19 -4.09 -16.96
CA ARG A 8 57.98 -3.41 -16.46
C ARG A 8 56.82 -3.52 -17.48
N GLY A 9 56.63 -4.71 -18.05
CA GLY A 9 55.66 -4.97 -19.12
C GLY A 9 54.68 -6.12 -18.86
N VAL A 10 54.54 -6.57 -17.61
CA VAL A 10 53.69 -7.73 -17.27
C VAL A 10 52.78 -7.37 -16.10
N SER A 11 51.81 -6.48 -16.32
CA SER A 11 50.81 -6.17 -15.27
C SER A 11 49.47 -5.65 -15.78
N LEU A 12 49.20 -5.62 -17.09
CA LEU A 12 47.86 -5.25 -17.61
C LEU A 12 47.24 -6.39 -18.42
N PHE A 13 48.05 -7.03 -19.27
CA PHE A 13 47.61 -8.16 -20.11
C PHE A 13 47.16 -9.39 -19.31
N GLN A 14 47.83 -9.70 -18.19
CA GLN A 14 47.46 -10.82 -17.31
C GLN A 14 46.10 -10.58 -16.64
N PHE A 15 45.83 -9.36 -16.16
CA PHE A 15 44.54 -9.04 -15.54
C PHE A 15 43.39 -9.00 -16.55
N HIS A 16 43.65 -8.53 -17.77
CA HIS A 16 42.67 -8.58 -18.85
C HIS A 16 42.32 -10.04 -19.22
N SER A 17 43.32 -10.91 -19.29
CA SER A 17 43.11 -12.34 -19.53
C SER A 17 42.31 -12.99 -18.41
N LEU A 18 42.59 -12.67 -17.15
CA LEU A 18 41.85 -13.19 -15.99
C LEU A 18 40.40 -12.68 -15.96
N LEU A 19 40.18 -11.40 -16.29
CA LEU A 19 38.85 -10.80 -16.34
C LEU A 19 37.98 -11.43 -17.44
N LEU A 20 38.55 -11.66 -18.63
CA LEU A 20 37.85 -12.31 -19.74
C LEU A 20 37.47 -13.76 -19.38
N MET A 21 38.35 -14.51 -18.70
CA MET A 21 38.04 -15.85 -18.23
C MET A 21 36.92 -15.86 -17.17
N LEU A 22 36.89 -14.88 -16.27
CA LEU A 22 35.82 -14.72 -15.28
C LEU A 22 34.46 -14.42 -15.93
N ILE A 23 34.43 -13.57 -16.96
CA ILE A 23 33.22 -13.26 -17.72
C ILE A 23 32.70 -14.51 -18.44
N LEU A 24 33.57 -15.31 -19.08
CA LEU A 24 33.16 -16.55 -19.75
C LEU A 24 32.56 -17.57 -18.77
N VAL A 25 33.13 -17.70 -17.57
CA VAL A 25 32.58 -18.60 -16.52
C VAL A 25 31.23 -18.12 -15.99
N LEU A 26 31.01 -16.80 -15.91
CA LEU A 26 29.73 -16.22 -15.50
C LEU A 26 28.63 -16.44 -16.56
N GLN A 27 28.98 -16.40 -17.84
CA GLN A 27 28.02 -16.68 -18.93
C GLN A 27 27.67 -18.17 -19.05
N ALA A 28 28.56 -19.08 -18.62
CA ALA A 28 28.29 -20.51 -18.62
C ALA A 28 27.34 -20.98 -17.49
N LYS A 29 27.06 -20.13 -16.50
CA LYS A 29 26.19 -20.48 -15.34
C LYS A 29 24.72 -20.06 -15.50
N ASN A 30 24.38 -19.30 -16.54
CA ASN A 30 22.99 -19.00 -16.90
C ASN A 30 22.43 -20.04 -17.88
N SER A 31 22.44 -21.31 -17.48
CA SER A 31 21.64 -22.34 -18.15
C SER A 31 20.23 -22.32 -17.54
N ALA A 32 19.39 -21.42 -18.06
CA ALA A 32 17.95 -21.51 -17.87
C ALA A 32 17.48 -22.77 -18.59
N HIS A 33 17.09 -23.79 -17.84
CA HIS A 33 16.45 -24.98 -18.35
C HIS A 33 15.00 -24.64 -18.77
N GLY A 34 14.86 -23.94 -19.89
CA GLY A 34 13.58 -23.71 -20.54
C GLY A 34 13.18 -24.95 -21.33
N LYS A 35 12.18 -25.70 -20.85
CA LYS A 35 11.53 -26.74 -21.65
C LYS A 35 10.87 -26.07 -22.87
N ALA A 36 11.23 -26.53 -24.07
CA ALA A 36 10.53 -26.20 -25.30
C ALA A 36 9.10 -26.76 -25.25
N VAL A 37 8.10 -25.88 -25.32
CA VAL A 37 6.72 -26.26 -25.64
C VAL A 37 6.56 -26.07 -27.15
N GLN A 38 6.31 -27.19 -27.85
CA GLN A 38 5.97 -27.16 -29.27
C GLN A 38 4.59 -26.55 -29.52
N PRO A 39 4.36 -25.93 -30.68
CA PRO A 39 3.07 -25.37 -31.07
C PRO A 39 2.16 -26.45 -31.67
N GLY A 40 0.87 -26.39 -31.35
CA GLY A 40 -0.20 -26.97 -32.17
C GLY A 40 -1.00 -28.10 -31.54
N PHE A 41 -2.07 -27.74 -30.83
CA PHE A 41 -3.32 -28.50 -30.90
C PHE A 41 -4.50 -27.53 -30.79
N ASN A 42 -5.20 -27.34 -31.91
CA ASN A 42 -6.47 -26.64 -31.97
C ASN A 42 -7.53 -27.51 -31.27
N THR A 43 -8.03 -27.05 -30.13
CA THR A 43 -9.35 -27.45 -29.65
C THR A 43 -10.17 -26.18 -29.52
N GLU A 44 -10.88 -25.85 -30.59
CA GLU A 44 -12.16 -25.16 -30.42
C GLU A 44 -13.05 -26.04 -29.53
N ARG A 45 -13.74 -25.38 -28.58
CA ARG A 45 -14.99 -25.78 -27.90
C ARG A 45 -14.84 -25.76 -26.38
N GLY A 46 -15.59 -24.84 -25.77
CA GLY A 46 -15.93 -24.88 -24.35
C GLY A 46 -15.60 -23.58 -23.64
N THR A 47 -16.46 -22.57 -23.79
CA THR A 47 -16.70 -21.60 -22.72
C THR A 47 -17.16 -22.36 -21.48
N ASP A 48 -16.22 -22.77 -20.63
CA ASP A 48 -16.53 -23.11 -19.24
C ASP A 48 -16.60 -21.81 -18.43
N GLU A 49 -17.56 -20.96 -18.79
CA GLU A 49 -18.21 -20.13 -17.79
C GLU A 49 -18.81 -21.11 -16.78
N LYS A 50 -18.18 -21.21 -15.61
CA LYS A 50 -18.75 -21.91 -14.47
C LYS A 50 -19.98 -21.12 -14.03
N LYS A 51 -21.10 -21.40 -14.71
CA LYS A 51 -22.43 -20.87 -14.44
C LYS A 51 -22.77 -21.26 -13.00
N SER A 52 -22.78 -20.26 -12.13
CA SER A 52 -23.42 -20.39 -10.82
C SER A 52 -24.91 -20.51 -11.08
N ASP A 53 -25.39 -21.75 -11.17
CA ASP A 53 -26.80 -22.05 -11.31
C ASP A 53 -27.58 -21.52 -10.09
N ASP A 54 -28.70 -20.87 -10.40
CA ASP A 54 -29.77 -20.37 -9.50
C ASP A 54 -29.60 -19.00 -8.82
N CYS A 55 -29.28 -17.94 -9.58
CA CYS A 55 -29.68 -16.58 -9.19
C CYS A 55 -30.69 -16.00 -10.20
N PRO A 56 -31.88 -15.57 -9.76
CA PRO A 56 -32.88 -14.98 -10.67
C PRO A 56 -32.37 -13.66 -11.25
N PRO A 57 -32.59 -13.41 -12.56
CA PRO A 57 -32.17 -12.17 -13.21
C PRO A 57 -32.90 -10.96 -12.62
N GLN A 58 -32.16 -9.86 -12.46
CA GLN A 58 -32.65 -8.60 -11.91
C GLN A 58 -33.76 -8.03 -12.82
N LYS A 59 -34.98 -7.84 -12.28
CA LYS A 59 -36.11 -7.29 -13.02
C LYS A 59 -35.86 -5.82 -13.40
N ASP A 60 -36.26 -5.46 -14.61
CA ASP A 60 -36.10 -4.14 -15.22
C ASP A 60 -36.82 -3.04 -14.41
N ALA A 61 -36.09 -2.39 -13.51
CA ALA A 61 -36.55 -1.16 -12.85
C ALA A 61 -36.21 0.05 -13.73
N ARG A 62 -37.12 1.04 -13.80
CA ARG A 62 -36.97 2.30 -14.57
C ARG A 62 -35.71 3.10 -14.19
N PHE A 63 -35.15 2.84 -13.00
CA PHE A 63 -33.86 3.33 -12.54
C PHE A 63 -33.06 2.13 -11.98
N PRO A 64 -31.76 1.99 -12.29
CA PRO A 64 -31.00 0.85 -11.82
C PRO A 64 -30.85 0.90 -10.29
N LEU A 65 -31.22 -0.19 -9.62
CA LEU A 65 -30.98 -0.36 -8.18
C LEU A 65 -29.48 -0.57 -7.85
N SER A 66 -28.67 -0.88 -8.87
CA SER A 66 -27.24 -1.17 -8.76
C SER A 66 -26.53 -0.77 -10.05
N VAL A 67 -25.34 -0.18 -9.92
CA VAL A 67 -24.48 0.19 -11.05
C VAL A 67 -23.31 -0.79 -11.14
N LYS A 68 -23.01 -1.28 -12.34
CA LYS A 68 -21.78 -2.04 -12.59
C LYS A 68 -20.62 -1.07 -12.76
N VAL A 69 -19.67 -1.12 -11.84
CA VAL A 69 -18.44 -0.32 -11.88
C VAL A 69 -17.24 -1.23 -12.09
N ASP A 70 -16.38 -0.88 -13.04
CA ASP A 70 -15.05 -1.49 -13.17
C ASP A 70 -14.07 -0.66 -12.34
N ILE A 71 -13.47 -1.28 -11.32
CA ILE A 71 -12.62 -0.59 -10.34
C ILE A 71 -11.18 -1.03 -10.57
N SER A 72 -10.45 -0.27 -11.39
CA SER A 72 -9.00 -0.42 -11.54
C SER A 72 -8.27 0.44 -10.50
N ILE A 73 -7.78 -0.17 -9.42
CA ILE A 73 -7.04 0.55 -8.38
C ILE A 73 -5.56 0.62 -8.78
N SER A 74 -5.16 1.71 -9.43
CA SER A 74 -3.75 2.01 -9.66
C SER A 74 -3.17 2.73 -8.44
N SER A 75 -2.84 1.97 -7.39
CA SER A 75 -2.01 2.54 -6.34
C SER A 75 -0.57 2.62 -6.86
N THR A 76 -0.05 3.84 -7.01
CA THR A 76 1.40 3.97 -6.88
C THR A 76 1.70 3.56 -5.43
N LYS A 77 2.59 2.60 -5.20
CA LYS A 77 2.95 2.09 -3.86
C LYS A 77 3.67 3.14 -2.99
N HIS A 78 3.32 4.41 -3.13
CA HIS A 78 3.53 5.42 -2.11
C HIS A 78 2.54 5.12 -1.00
N ALA A 79 2.83 4.10 -0.18
CA ALA A 79 2.40 4.15 1.20
C ALA A 79 2.70 5.58 1.65
N ILE A 80 1.67 6.34 2.02
CA ILE A 80 1.85 7.69 2.54
C ILE A 80 2.71 7.47 3.78
N LYS A 81 4.02 7.57 3.62
CA LYS A 81 4.98 7.71 4.69
C LYS A 81 4.72 9.10 5.23
N VAL A 82 3.59 9.28 5.92
CA VAL A 82 3.50 10.25 7.00
C VAL A 82 4.80 10.02 7.74
N ALA A 83 5.69 11.01 7.74
CA ALA A 83 7.05 10.81 8.23
C ALA A 83 6.93 10.05 9.55
N HIS A 84 7.60 8.89 9.65
CA HIS A 84 7.29 7.84 10.61
C HIS A 84 7.29 8.31 12.09
N ASP A 85 7.64 9.56 12.34
CA ASP A 85 7.72 10.23 13.63
C ASP A 85 6.72 11.37 13.87
N VAL A 86 5.87 11.79 12.90
CA VAL A 86 4.99 12.97 13.09
C VAL A 86 4.07 12.78 14.29
N SER A 87 3.50 11.58 14.45
CA SER A 87 2.62 11.27 15.58
C SER A 87 3.32 11.35 16.94
N ASN A 88 4.63 11.08 16.99
CA ASN A 88 5.43 11.10 18.20
C ASN A 88 6.05 12.49 18.49
N ARG A 89 6.29 13.29 17.46
CA ARG A 89 6.92 14.62 17.57
C ARG A 89 5.93 15.78 17.59
N SER A 90 4.65 15.50 17.38
CA SER A 90 3.59 16.49 17.50
C SER A 90 3.47 16.97 18.95
N MET A 91 3.15 18.26 19.14
CA MET A 91 2.72 18.81 20.44
C MET A 91 1.42 18.15 20.93
N SER A 92 0.63 17.57 20.03
CA SER A 92 -0.57 16.80 20.36
C SER A 92 -0.37 15.36 19.88
N PRO A 93 0.42 14.52 20.57
CA PRO A 93 0.80 13.21 20.06
C PRO A 93 -0.37 12.23 20.01
N TRP A 94 -0.31 11.24 19.11
CA TRP A 94 -1.36 10.23 18.94
C TRP A 94 -0.82 8.83 18.67
N ASP A 95 -1.66 7.83 18.97
CA ASP A 95 -1.46 6.43 18.61
C ASP A 95 -2.49 5.98 17.57
N TYR A 96 -2.12 5.02 16.72
CA TYR A 96 -3.05 4.43 15.76
C TYR A 96 -3.74 3.20 16.33
N SER A 97 -5.07 3.22 16.30
CA SER A 97 -5.94 2.07 16.51
C SER A 97 -6.28 1.47 15.14
N ILE A 98 -6.03 0.18 14.95
CA ILE A 98 -6.35 -0.49 13.68
C ILE A 98 -7.84 -0.87 13.66
N ASN A 99 -8.56 -0.42 12.63
CA ASN A 99 -9.94 -0.80 12.34
C ASN A 99 -9.94 -1.71 11.10
N GLU A 100 -10.12 -3.00 11.33
CA GLU A 100 -10.14 -4.01 10.29
C GLU A 100 -11.55 -4.56 10.08
N ASP A 101 -12.02 -4.57 8.84
CA ASP A 101 -13.29 -5.19 8.44
C ASP A 101 -13.07 -6.00 7.14
N PRO A 102 -13.15 -7.35 7.19
CA PRO A 102 -12.93 -8.20 6.03
C PRO A 102 -14.00 -8.04 4.94
N ASN A 103 -15.14 -7.42 5.27
CA ASN A 103 -16.21 -7.14 4.32
C ASN A 103 -16.11 -5.72 3.76
N ARG A 104 -15.03 -4.98 4.00
CA ARG A 104 -14.87 -3.60 3.53
C ARG A 104 -13.62 -3.44 2.65
N PHE A 105 -13.68 -2.51 1.71
CA PHE A 105 -12.51 -1.97 1.04
C PHE A 105 -12.34 -0.47 1.35
N PRO A 106 -11.17 0.00 1.82
CA PRO A 106 -10.03 -0.80 2.27
C PRO A 106 -10.38 -1.59 3.55
N GLN A 107 -9.85 -2.82 3.64
CA GLN A 107 -10.09 -3.72 4.76
C GLN A 107 -9.54 -3.12 6.06
N VAL A 108 -8.33 -2.57 6.00
CA VAL A 108 -7.63 -2.00 7.14
C VAL A 108 -7.63 -0.47 7.05
N ILE A 109 -8.15 0.18 8.08
CA ILE A 109 -8.13 1.64 8.26
C ILE A 109 -7.50 1.94 9.62
N ALA A 110 -6.45 2.76 9.65
CA ALA A 110 -5.87 3.24 10.90
C ALA A 110 -6.63 4.48 11.40
N GLN A 111 -6.98 4.49 12.68
CA GLN A 111 -7.68 5.58 13.36
C GLN A 111 -6.76 6.20 14.41
N ALA A 112 -6.42 7.47 14.28
CA ALA A 112 -5.62 8.17 15.27
C ALA A 112 -6.42 8.43 16.57
N LYS A 113 -5.76 8.27 17.70
CA LYS A 113 -6.27 8.57 19.04
C LYS A 113 -5.26 9.46 19.76
N CYS A 114 -5.67 10.67 20.14
CA CYS A 114 -4.80 11.59 20.87
C CYS A 114 -4.43 10.98 22.22
N ARG A 115 -3.15 11.07 22.61
CA ARG A 115 -2.66 10.50 23.88
C ARG A 115 -3.10 11.29 25.11
N HIS A 116 -3.28 12.60 24.92
CA HIS A 116 -3.65 13.54 25.97
C HIS A 116 -4.81 14.41 25.49
N TYR A 117 -5.58 14.95 26.44
CA TYR A 117 -6.59 15.98 26.16
C TYR A 117 -5.95 17.36 25.98
N SER A 118 -4.83 17.61 26.66
CA SER A 118 -4.00 18.82 26.53
C SER A 118 -2.88 18.62 25.52
N CYS A 119 -2.20 19.70 25.14
CA CYS A 119 -0.98 19.62 24.34
C CYS A 119 0.25 19.38 25.23
N VAL A 120 1.40 19.17 24.62
CA VAL A 120 2.70 18.95 25.25
C VAL A 120 3.64 20.08 24.83
N ASP A 121 4.33 20.67 25.80
CA ASP A 121 5.29 21.76 25.59
C ASP A 121 6.69 21.25 25.18
N SER A 122 7.63 22.17 24.98
CA SER A 122 9.02 21.86 24.62
C SER A 122 9.78 21.05 25.68
N THR A 123 9.30 21.01 26.92
CA THR A 123 9.90 20.24 28.02
C THR A 123 9.31 18.83 28.12
N GLY A 124 8.29 18.52 27.33
CA GLY A 124 7.57 17.25 27.38
C GLY A 124 6.46 17.21 28.43
N GLN A 125 6.12 18.35 29.05
CA GLN A 125 5.06 18.45 30.05
C GLN A 125 3.72 18.83 29.40
N GLN A 126 2.61 18.42 30.02
CA GLN A 126 1.27 18.77 29.55
C GLN A 126 0.98 20.25 29.79
N ASP A 127 0.63 20.97 28.72
CA ASP A 127 0.15 22.35 28.75
C ASP A 127 -1.39 22.35 28.69
N TYR A 128 -2.01 22.51 29.85
CA TYR A 128 -3.48 22.55 30.01
C TYR A 128 -4.12 23.85 29.50
N SER A 129 -3.35 24.83 29.03
CA SER A 129 -3.88 26.03 28.39
C SER A 129 -4.30 25.79 26.93
N MET A 130 -3.98 24.61 26.39
CA MET A 130 -4.26 24.19 25.01
C MET A 130 -4.88 22.79 24.99
N ASN A 131 -5.63 22.48 23.93
CA ASN A 131 -6.29 21.20 23.74
C ASN A 131 -5.71 20.42 22.55
N SER A 132 -5.47 19.14 22.76
CA SER A 132 -5.26 18.16 21.69
C SER A 132 -6.61 17.75 21.12
N ILE A 133 -6.85 18.08 19.85
CA ILE A 133 -8.11 17.79 19.16
C ILE A 133 -7.88 16.84 17.97
N PRO A 134 -8.77 15.86 17.75
CA PRO A 134 -8.67 14.95 16.61
C PRO A 134 -8.99 15.66 15.30
N ILE A 135 -8.22 15.39 14.25
CA ILE A 135 -8.52 15.82 12.88
C ILE A 135 -9.25 14.69 12.17
N GLN A 136 -10.48 14.95 11.74
CA GLN A 136 -11.33 13.98 11.07
C GLN A 136 -11.40 14.24 9.56
N GLN A 137 -11.44 13.15 8.79
CA GLN A 137 -11.57 13.15 7.34
C GLN A 137 -12.69 12.19 6.93
N GLU A 138 -13.59 12.62 6.06
CA GLU A 138 -14.55 11.74 5.42
C GLU A 138 -13.87 11.01 4.25
N ILE A 139 -13.95 9.68 4.25
CA ILE A 139 -13.46 8.83 3.17
C ILE A 139 -14.59 7.97 2.62
N LEU A 140 -14.42 7.51 1.39
CA LEU A 140 -15.31 6.53 0.78
C LEU A 140 -14.81 5.11 1.04
N VAL A 141 -15.71 4.23 1.45
CA VAL A 141 -15.45 2.80 1.64
C VAL A 141 -16.48 1.98 0.87
N LEU A 142 -16.07 0.80 0.40
CA LEU A 142 -16.97 -0.14 -0.25
C LEU A 142 -17.29 -1.27 0.72
N GLN A 143 -18.54 -1.38 1.15
CA GLN A 143 -19.02 -2.48 1.97
C GLN A 143 -19.53 -3.61 1.09
N ARG A 144 -18.99 -4.81 1.25
CA ARG A 144 -19.47 -6.04 0.63
C ARG A 144 -20.73 -6.49 1.35
N GLU A 145 -21.80 -6.61 0.59
CA GLU A 145 -23.10 -7.15 1.03
C GLU A 145 -23.44 -8.39 0.21
N ARG A 146 -24.11 -9.36 0.82
CA ARG A 146 -24.70 -10.49 0.10
C ARG A 146 -26.16 -10.20 -0.17
N ARG A 147 -26.54 -10.08 -1.44
CA ARG A 147 -27.95 -9.93 -1.86
C ARG A 147 -28.34 -11.17 -2.65
N GLY A 148 -29.09 -12.06 -2.01
CA GLY A 148 -29.37 -13.39 -2.53
C GLY A 148 -28.09 -14.20 -2.70
N CYS A 149 -27.81 -14.63 -3.93
CA CYS A 149 -26.61 -15.39 -4.27
C CYS A 149 -25.52 -14.57 -4.99
N GLN A 150 -25.69 -13.24 -5.10
CA GLN A 150 -24.65 -12.34 -5.62
C GLN A 150 -24.04 -11.49 -4.50
N HIS A 151 -22.74 -11.21 -4.63
CA HIS A 151 -22.06 -10.21 -3.82
C HIS A 151 -22.20 -8.86 -4.50
N THR A 152 -22.75 -7.89 -3.78
CA THR A 152 -22.88 -6.50 -4.20
C THR A 152 -22.02 -5.62 -3.31
N TYR A 153 -21.58 -4.47 -3.82
CA TYR A 153 -20.88 -3.48 -3.00
C TYR A 153 -21.78 -2.26 -2.80
N ARG A 154 -21.84 -1.78 -1.57
CA ARG A 154 -22.45 -0.51 -1.21
C ARG A 154 -21.34 0.52 -0.96
N LEU A 155 -21.46 1.68 -1.61
CA LEU A 155 -20.56 2.80 -1.34
C LEU A 155 -21.03 3.53 -0.08
N GLU A 156 -20.15 3.69 0.89
CA GLU A 156 -20.44 4.36 2.16
C GLU A 156 -19.42 5.46 2.45
N LYS A 157 -19.86 6.44 3.24
CA LYS A 157 -19.00 7.48 3.81
C LYS A 157 -18.61 7.08 5.21
N GLN A 158 -17.32 7.11 5.50
CA GLN A 158 -16.78 6.79 6.82
C GLN A 158 -15.89 7.94 7.31
N LEU A 159 -16.09 8.34 8.55
CA LEU A 159 -15.24 9.32 9.21
C LEU A 159 -14.01 8.65 9.81
N VAL A 160 -12.82 9.17 9.49
CA VAL A 160 -11.54 8.65 9.95
C VAL A 160 -10.75 9.77 10.62
N THR A 161 -10.28 9.52 11.83
CA THR A 161 -9.33 10.40 12.49
C THR A 161 -7.93 10.13 11.95
N VAL A 162 -7.35 11.12 11.26
CA VAL A 162 -6.05 10.97 10.58
C VAL A 162 -4.87 11.34 11.48
N GLY A 163 -5.11 12.17 12.50
CA GLY A 163 -4.12 12.64 13.46
C GLY A 163 -4.76 13.55 14.51
N CYS A 164 -3.93 14.23 15.28
CA CYS A 164 -4.37 15.25 16.24
C CYS A 164 -3.62 16.57 16.00
N THR A 165 -4.24 17.68 16.38
CA THR A 165 -3.62 19.01 16.38
C THR A 165 -3.78 19.69 17.73
N CYS A 166 -2.90 20.64 18.01
CA CYS A 166 -2.98 21.50 19.18
C CYS A 166 -3.78 22.77 18.84
N ALA A 167 -4.74 23.13 19.68
CA ALA A 167 -5.57 24.31 19.51
C ALA A 167 -5.83 25.04 20.83
N ARG A 168 -6.03 26.35 20.76
CA ARG A 168 -6.49 27.14 21.90
C ARG A 168 -7.92 26.74 22.29
N PRO A 169 -8.27 26.76 23.59
CA PRO A 169 -9.62 26.51 24.05
C PRO A 169 -10.60 27.56 23.48
N ILE A 170 -11.86 27.15 23.31
CA ILE A 170 -12.93 28.05 22.89
C ILE A 170 -13.20 29.02 24.03
N ILE A 171 -12.89 30.30 23.83
CA ILE A 171 -13.25 31.36 24.78
C ILE A 171 -14.67 31.81 24.43
N HIS A 172 -15.65 31.42 25.25
CA HIS A 172 -16.98 32.00 25.17
C HIS A 172 -16.93 33.39 25.80
N TYR A 173 -16.93 34.44 24.98
CA TYR A 173 -17.24 35.77 25.48
C TYR A 173 -18.73 35.79 25.84
N LEU A 174 -19.04 36.01 27.12
CA LEU A 174 -20.40 36.31 27.55
C LEU A 174 -20.76 37.67 26.95
N GLN A 175 -21.70 37.68 26.02
CA GLN A 175 -22.23 38.87 25.38
C GLN A 175 -23.53 39.30 26.05
#